data_AF-A0A6P0SYN1-F1
#
_entry.id   AF-A0A6P0SYN1-F1
#
_cell.length_a   1.000
_cell.length_b   1.000
_cell.length_c   1.000
_cell.angle_alpha   90.00
_cell.angle_beta   90.00
_cell.angle_gamma   90.00
#
_symmetry.space_group_name_H-M   'P 1'
#
loop_
_entity.id
_entity.type
_entity.pdbx_description
1 polymer ?
#
loop_
_entity_poly.entity_id
_entity_poly.type
_entity_poly.pdbx_seq_one_letter_code
_entity_poly.pdbx_strand_id
1 'polypeptide(L)'
;GQLYPEFVTQLATEIISLLQLPERHQGVHQDLVQLLREDLPSWMTRIPKDKAMELLQAKSSAAQELAGLVLQANYTTWGLELETPDIVKLANHEILSVRQAAWAMIEQSINRIRSNSQYMLAAVRLLEAKWQDSREFATKLFSQQIPHQDWTPEVMVSICDSTRDDVRQFGRDLVLRTFQQSYGQDYLLKFSEHPSQDMQLFATNYLEQYALDNTDRLQDLIPYLISILSRVNRGRIAKQRVFAFLESEAQKSQAAAKIVAEILTRQSITMAIGDKARSIDIMLKIHQNYPTIPLPINVKPVSEVRGV
;
A
#
# COMPACT_ATOMS: atom_id res chain seq x y z
N GLY A 1 25.08 35.26 -24.16
CA GLY A 1 23.87 34.52 -23.72
C GLY A 1 22.59 35.27 -24.04
N GLN A 2 22.24 36.32 -23.28
CA GLN A 2 20.96 37.04 -23.41
C GLN A 2 20.73 37.79 -24.73
N LEU A 3 21.79 38.06 -25.50
CA LEU A 3 21.72 38.89 -26.72
C LEU A 3 21.25 38.13 -27.98
N TYR A 4 21.28 36.79 -28.00
CA TYR A 4 20.93 35.99 -29.21
C TYR A 4 20.11 34.73 -28.88
N PRO A 5 18.86 34.90 -28.40
CA PRO A 5 18.02 33.79 -27.95
C PRO A 5 17.68 32.76 -29.04
N GLU A 6 17.51 33.20 -30.29
CA GLU A 6 17.21 32.30 -31.42
C GLU A 6 18.40 31.40 -31.77
N PHE A 7 19.60 31.97 -31.85
CA PHE A 7 20.83 31.22 -32.09
C PHE A 7 21.06 30.14 -31.04
N VAL A 8 20.88 30.48 -29.75
CA VAL A 8 21.01 29.52 -28.64
C VAL A 8 20.01 28.38 -28.78
N THR A 9 18.77 28.67 -29.18
CA THR A 9 17.73 27.65 -29.36
C THR A 9 18.04 26.74 -30.55
N GLN A 10 18.52 27.32 -31.66
CA GLN A 10 18.92 26.57 -32.84
C GLN A 10 20.10 25.64 -32.53
N LEU A 11 21.17 26.17 -31.92
CA LEU A 11 22.34 25.40 -31.54
C LEU A 11 21.97 24.25 -30.57
N ALA A 12 21.11 24.52 -29.59
CA ALA A 12 20.62 23.47 -28.69
C ALA A 12 19.87 22.37 -29.45
N THR A 13 19.03 22.74 -30.42
CA THR A 13 18.26 21.78 -31.23
C THR A 13 19.16 20.92 -32.12
N GLU A 14 20.21 21.50 -32.69
CA GLU A 14 21.21 20.78 -33.49
C GLU A 14 21.98 19.77 -32.62
N ILE A 15 22.44 20.19 -31.43
CA ILE A 15 23.13 19.30 -30.50
C ILE A 15 22.21 18.18 -30.00
N ILE A 16 20.95 18.49 -29.68
CA ILE A 16 19.95 17.48 -29.31
C ILE A 16 19.77 16.42 -30.40
N SER A 17 19.75 16.86 -31.67
CA SER A 17 19.63 15.93 -32.80
C SER A 17 20.84 14.99 -32.92
N LEU A 18 22.04 15.45 -32.55
CA LEU A 18 23.23 14.61 -32.48
C LEU A 18 23.13 13.55 -31.37
N LEU A 19 22.57 13.91 -30.21
CA LEU A 19 22.39 13.00 -29.07
C LEU A 19 21.39 11.86 -29.35
N GLN A 20 20.53 12.00 -30.36
CA GLN A 20 19.63 10.95 -30.83
C GLN A 20 20.30 9.91 -31.72
N LEU A 21 21.48 10.23 -32.28
CA LEU A 21 22.26 9.30 -33.09
C LEU A 21 23.05 8.33 -32.19
N PRO A 22 23.46 7.16 -32.71
CA PRO A 22 24.39 6.30 -31.98
C PRO A 22 25.71 7.02 -31.67
N GLU A 23 26.16 6.92 -30.43
CA GLU A 23 27.43 7.50 -30.00
C GLU A 23 28.58 6.82 -30.76
N ARG A 24 29.36 7.61 -31.51
CA ARG A 24 30.49 7.10 -32.31
C ARG A 24 31.77 6.96 -31.51
N HIS A 25 31.95 7.82 -30.52
CA HIS A 25 33.13 7.87 -29.66
C HIS A 25 32.67 8.05 -28.21
N GLN A 26 33.16 7.20 -27.33
CA GLN A 26 32.80 7.20 -25.92
C GLN A 26 33.03 8.57 -25.28
N GLY A 27 32.02 9.10 -24.59
CA GLY A 27 32.11 10.34 -23.81
C GLY A 27 31.62 11.58 -24.56
N VAL A 28 31.52 11.53 -25.89
CA VAL A 28 31.06 12.68 -26.69
C VAL A 28 29.66 13.10 -26.29
N HIS A 29 28.75 12.16 -26.03
CA HIS A 29 27.41 12.53 -25.61
C HIS A 29 27.39 13.25 -24.27
N GLN A 30 28.27 12.85 -23.35
CA GLN A 30 28.39 13.50 -22.05
C GLN A 30 28.96 14.92 -22.18
N ASP A 31 29.99 15.11 -23.01
CA ASP A 31 30.56 16.42 -23.31
C ASP A 31 29.52 17.37 -23.92
N LEU A 32 28.70 16.87 -24.85
CA LEU A 32 27.62 17.66 -25.47
C LEU A 32 26.55 18.06 -24.44
N VAL A 33 26.19 17.16 -23.53
CA VAL A 33 25.25 17.47 -22.45
C VAL A 33 25.83 18.50 -21.49
N GLN A 34 27.12 18.40 -21.15
CA GLN A 34 27.81 19.39 -20.32
C GLN A 34 27.81 20.77 -20.99
N LEU A 35 28.17 20.85 -22.28
CA LEU A 35 28.11 22.08 -23.07
C LEU A 35 26.70 22.71 -23.04
N LEU A 36 25.66 21.90 -23.26
CA LEU A 36 24.27 22.38 -23.20
C LEU A 36 23.87 22.87 -21.80
N ARG A 37 24.39 22.26 -20.75
CA ARG A 37 24.03 22.59 -19.37
C ARG A 37 24.77 23.80 -18.83
N GLU A 38 26.05 23.92 -19.13
CA GLU A 38 26.96 24.89 -18.50
C GLU A 38 27.12 26.16 -19.36
N ASP A 39 27.12 26.02 -20.69
CA ASP A 39 27.48 27.12 -21.59
C ASP A 39 26.29 27.74 -22.34
N LEU A 40 25.15 27.04 -22.40
CA LEU A 40 23.94 27.54 -23.06
C LEU A 40 22.83 27.87 -22.06
N PRO A 41 22.49 29.16 -21.86
CA PRO A 41 21.40 29.55 -20.97
C PRO A 41 20.03 29.49 -21.66
N SER A 42 18.97 29.22 -20.88
CA SER A 42 17.56 29.50 -21.25
C SER A 42 17.01 28.80 -22.51
N TRP A 43 17.62 27.72 -22.98
CA TRP A 43 17.11 26.94 -24.12
C TRP A 43 16.08 25.88 -23.72
N MET A 44 16.20 25.30 -22.51
CA MET A 44 15.41 24.15 -22.07
C MET A 44 13.89 24.39 -22.11
N THR A 45 13.43 25.62 -21.81
CA THR A 45 12.01 25.99 -21.84
C THR A 45 11.45 26.23 -23.24
N ARG A 46 12.31 26.18 -24.26
CA ARG A 46 11.94 26.38 -25.67
C ARG A 46 11.85 25.07 -26.44
N ILE A 47 12.26 23.97 -25.83
CA ILE A 47 12.19 22.64 -26.43
C ILE A 47 10.77 22.11 -26.29
N PRO A 48 10.16 21.61 -27.38
CA PRO A 48 8.81 21.04 -27.32
C PRO A 48 8.82 19.73 -26.52
N LYS A 49 7.71 19.46 -25.83
CA LYS A 49 7.51 18.26 -25.01
C LYS A 49 7.83 16.97 -25.76
N ASP A 50 7.38 16.85 -27.01
CA ASP A 50 7.60 15.65 -27.83
C ASP A 50 9.09 15.35 -28.03
N LYS A 51 9.93 16.37 -28.19
CA LYS A 51 11.39 16.19 -28.30
C LYS A 51 12.02 15.72 -27.00
N ALA A 52 11.54 16.22 -25.85
CA ALA A 52 11.98 15.70 -24.55
C ALA A 52 11.57 14.23 -24.38
N MET A 53 10.36 13.86 -24.80
CA MET A 53 9.89 12.47 -24.73
C MET A 53 10.64 11.53 -25.68
N GLU A 54 11.02 12.00 -26.88
CA GLU A 54 11.90 11.25 -27.78
C GLU A 54 13.28 10.99 -27.15
N LEU A 55 13.86 11.99 -26.47
CA LEU A 55 15.16 11.84 -25.80
C LEU A 55 15.12 10.81 -24.66
N LEU A 56 14.00 10.65 -23.96
CA LEU A 56 13.83 9.58 -22.97
C LEU A 56 13.94 8.18 -23.59
N GLN A 57 13.64 8.03 -24.88
CA GLN A 57 13.74 6.75 -25.59
C GLN A 57 15.12 6.53 -26.22
N ALA A 58 16.04 7.49 -26.10
CA ALA A 58 17.38 7.36 -26.64
C ALA A 58 18.16 6.25 -25.91
N LYS A 59 19.11 5.62 -26.60
CA LYS A 59 19.99 4.61 -25.99
C LYS A 59 21.05 5.21 -25.08
N SER A 60 21.35 6.49 -25.25
CA SER A 60 22.37 7.21 -24.49
C SER A 60 21.80 7.69 -23.16
N SER A 61 22.40 7.28 -22.05
CA SER A 61 22.04 7.77 -20.71
C SER A 61 22.22 9.29 -20.58
N ALA A 62 23.21 9.87 -21.26
CA ALA A 62 23.40 11.32 -21.31
C ALA A 62 22.24 12.03 -22.01
N ALA A 63 21.73 11.49 -23.13
CA ALA A 63 20.57 12.03 -23.82
C ALA A 63 19.30 11.97 -22.93
N GLN A 64 19.11 10.85 -22.21
CA GLN A 64 18.03 10.70 -21.24
C GLN A 64 18.21 11.64 -20.03
N GLU A 65 19.44 11.89 -19.57
CA GLU A 65 19.73 12.85 -18.50
C GLU A 65 19.35 14.27 -18.92
N LEU A 66 19.69 14.66 -20.15
CA LEU A 66 19.27 15.91 -20.75
C LEU A 66 17.74 16.02 -20.80
N ALA A 67 17.04 14.95 -21.18
CA ALA A 67 15.58 14.91 -21.15
C ALA A 67 15.05 15.20 -19.74
N GLY A 68 15.64 14.60 -18.70
CA GLY A 68 15.31 14.88 -17.30
C GLY A 68 15.47 16.36 -16.93
N LEU A 69 16.55 17.00 -17.38
CA LEU A 69 16.75 18.45 -17.15
C LEU A 69 15.71 19.30 -17.88
N VAL A 70 15.36 18.95 -19.11
CA VAL A 70 14.32 19.63 -19.89
C VAL A 70 12.94 19.46 -19.24
N LEU A 71 12.61 18.25 -18.77
CA LEU A 71 11.39 17.99 -18.00
C LEU A 71 11.37 18.82 -16.71
N GLN A 72 12.48 18.90 -15.99
CA GLN A 72 12.62 19.68 -14.76
C GLN A 72 12.46 21.18 -15.02
N ALA A 73 12.93 21.69 -16.16
CA ALA A 73 12.75 23.10 -16.52
C ALA A 73 11.29 23.46 -16.86
N ASN A 74 10.48 22.48 -17.25
CA ASN A 74 9.11 22.67 -17.75
C ASN A 74 8.03 22.01 -16.87
N TYR A 75 8.39 21.53 -15.66
CA TYR A 75 7.52 20.72 -14.82
C TYR A 75 6.18 21.41 -14.47
N THR A 76 6.19 22.74 -14.30
CA THR A 76 5.00 23.51 -13.93
C THR A 76 3.89 23.41 -14.99
N THR A 77 4.26 23.44 -16.27
CA THR A 77 3.31 23.35 -17.38
C THR A 77 3.03 21.90 -17.74
N TRP A 78 4.07 21.11 -17.98
CA TRP A 78 3.89 19.74 -18.46
C TRP A 78 3.34 18.79 -17.39
N GLY A 79 3.59 19.05 -16.11
CA GLY A 79 3.00 18.27 -15.02
C GLY A 79 1.47 18.37 -14.95
N LEU A 80 0.89 19.46 -15.47
CA LEU A 80 -0.56 19.63 -15.57
C LEU A 80 -1.15 18.95 -16.82
N GLU A 81 -0.34 18.77 -17.87
CA GLU A 81 -0.76 18.13 -19.13
C GLU A 81 -0.61 16.61 -19.10
N LEU A 82 0.33 16.09 -18.32
CA LEU A 82 0.59 14.66 -18.25
C LEU A 82 -0.37 13.95 -17.28
N GLU A 83 -0.77 12.75 -17.69
CA GLU A 83 -1.56 11.88 -16.85
C GLU A 83 -0.72 11.33 -15.69
N THR A 84 -1.34 11.21 -14.51
CA THR A 84 -0.65 10.75 -13.29
C THR A 84 0.10 9.43 -13.49
N PRO A 85 -0.45 8.39 -14.16
CA PRO A 85 0.28 7.16 -14.44
C PRO A 85 1.56 7.36 -15.26
N ASP A 86 1.60 8.34 -16.18
CA ASP A 86 2.79 8.59 -16.99
C ASP A 86 3.86 9.31 -16.17
N ILE A 87 3.48 10.22 -15.28
CA ILE A 87 4.40 10.83 -14.32
C ILE A 87 4.97 9.77 -13.36
N VAL A 88 4.15 8.81 -12.91
CA VAL A 88 4.63 7.67 -12.09
C VAL A 88 5.63 6.80 -12.86
N LYS A 89 5.45 6.57 -14.17
CA LYS A 89 6.44 5.86 -14.99
C LYS A 89 7.77 6.61 -15.04
N LEU A 90 7.74 7.94 -15.21
CA LEU A 90 8.95 8.79 -15.19
C LEU A 90 9.67 8.73 -13.84
N ALA A 91 8.92 8.70 -12.73
CA ALA A 91 9.47 8.52 -11.40
C ALA A 91 10.10 7.13 -11.18
N ASN A 92 9.86 6.15 -12.06
CA ASN A 92 10.51 4.85 -12.03
C ASN A 92 11.65 4.70 -13.06
N HIS A 93 11.97 5.78 -13.78
CA HIS A 93 13.00 5.78 -14.81
C HIS A 93 14.41 5.55 -14.24
N GLU A 94 15.33 4.98 -15.02
CA GLU A 94 16.68 4.65 -14.53
C GLU A 94 17.56 5.87 -14.24
N ILE A 95 17.32 6.95 -14.98
CA ILE A 95 18.04 8.21 -14.83
C ILE A 95 17.44 9.08 -13.72
N LEU A 96 18.29 9.52 -12.78
CA LEU A 96 17.88 10.29 -11.61
C LEU A 96 17.22 11.64 -11.97
N SER A 97 17.76 12.39 -12.93
CA SER A 97 17.19 13.70 -13.31
C SER A 97 15.76 13.57 -13.85
N VAL A 98 15.44 12.47 -14.53
CA VAL A 98 14.08 12.16 -14.98
C VAL A 98 13.16 11.90 -13.79
N ARG A 99 13.62 11.13 -12.80
CA ARG A 99 12.85 10.87 -11.58
C ARG A 99 12.58 12.14 -10.79
N GLN A 100 13.59 12.99 -10.63
CA GLN A 100 13.48 14.28 -9.94
C GLN A 100 12.46 15.22 -10.63
N ALA A 101 12.49 15.29 -11.96
CA ALA A 101 11.49 16.03 -12.71
C ALA A 101 10.07 15.50 -12.47
N ALA A 102 9.90 14.17 -12.45
CA ALA A 102 8.62 13.56 -12.16
C ALA A 102 8.13 13.86 -10.73
N TRP A 103 9.03 13.85 -9.73
CA TRP A 103 8.69 14.22 -8.36
C TRP A 103 8.17 15.66 -8.29
N ALA A 104 8.84 16.60 -8.96
CA ALA A 104 8.40 18.00 -9.04
C ALA A 104 7.02 18.12 -9.72
N MET A 105 6.74 17.34 -10.78
CA MET A 105 5.42 17.31 -11.42
C MET A 105 4.32 16.77 -10.50
N ILE A 106 4.63 15.76 -9.67
CA ILE A 106 3.70 15.22 -8.67
C ILE A 106 3.42 16.25 -7.57
N GLU A 107 4.46 16.89 -7.03
CA GLU A 107 4.29 17.95 -6.01
C GLU A 107 3.44 19.10 -6.56
N GLN A 108 3.71 19.54 -7.79
CA GLN A 108 2.93 20.56 -8.46
C GLN A 108 1.45 20.15 -8.64
N SER A 109 1.21 18.88 -8.91
CA SER A 109 -0.12 18.34 -9.18
C SER A 109 -0.84 17.82 -7.93
N ILE A 110 -0.25 17.94 -6.73
CA ILE A 110 -0.73 17.23 -5.53
C ILE A 110 -2.17 17.56 -5.17
N ASN A 111 -2.59 18.82 -5.36
CA ASN A 111 -3.96 19.26 -5.13
C ASN A 111 -4.96 18.61 -6.09
N ARG A 112 -4.59 18.47 -7.37
CA ARG A 112 -5.40 17.75 -8.37
C ARG A 112 -5.46 16.26 -8.07
N ILE A 113 -4.34 15.69 -7.63
CA ILE A 113 -4.24 14.26 -7.31
C ILE A 113 -5.13 13.91 -6.10
N ARG A 114 -5.08 14.69 -5.02
CA ARG A 114 -5.87 14.44 -3.80
C ARG A 114 -7.36 14.69 -3.95
N SER A 115 -7.77 15.53 -4.91
CA SER A 115 -9.20 15.79 -5.15
C SER A 115 -9.92 14.66 -5.91
N ASN A 116 -9.21 13.62 -6.37
CA ASN A 116 -9.80 12.54 -7.15
C ASN A 116 -9.16 11.19 -6.82
N SER A 117 -9.97 10.22 -6.39
CA SER A 117 -9.48 8.92 -5.96
C SER A 117 -8.78 8.11 -7.06
N GLN A 118 -9.17 8.26 -8.33
CA GLN A 118 -8.49 7.60 -9.45
C GLN A 118 -7.07 8.15 -9.67
N TYR A 119 -6.89 9.46 -9.54
CA TYR A 119 -5.56 10.06 -9.59
C TYR A 119 -4.72 9.68 -8.37
N MET A 120 -5.32 9.63 -7.19
CA MET A 120 -4.63 9.16 -5.99
C MET A 120 -4.19 7.69 -6.12
N LEU A 121 -5.07 6.80 -6.61
CA LEU A 121 -4.73 5.39 -6.89
C LEU A 121 -3.55 5.27 -7.85
N ALA A 122 -3.51 6.08 -8.91
CA ALA A 122 -2.37 6.12 -9.80
C ALA A 122 -1.09 6.62 -9.11
N ALA A 123 -1.20 7.69 -8.30
CA ALA A 123 -0.06 8.32 -7.64
C ALA A 123 0.56 7.41 -6.57
N VAL A 124 -0.23 6.70 -5.76
CA VAL A 124 0.31 5.85 -4.69
C VAL A 124 1.16 4.69 -5.22
N ARG A 125 1.06 4.36 -6.51
CA ARG A 125 1.99 3.42 -7.19
C ARG A 125 3.46 3.91 -7.18
N LEU A 126 3.73 5.18 -6.87
CA LEU A 126 5.08 5.67 -6.59
C LEU A 126 5.75 4.91 -5.43
N LEU A 127 4.96 4.41 -4.46
CA LEU A 127 5.46 3.59 -3.36
C LEU A 127 6.04 2.25 -3.87
N GLU A 128 5.63 1.80 -5.06
CA GLU A 128 6.11 0.59 -5.73
C GLU A 128 7.30 0.83 -6.66
N ALA A 129 7.85 2.05 -6.70
CA ALA A 129 8.99 2.37 -7.57
C ALA A 129 10.17 1.42 -7.31
N LYS A 130 10.93 1.06 -8.35
CA LYS A 130 12.14 0.24 -8.29
C LYS A 130 13.24 0.94 -7.49
N TRP A 131 13.34 2.26 -7.62
CA TRP A 131 14.38 3.08 -7.02
C TRP A 131 14.01 3.53 -5.61
N GLN A 132 14.96 3.37 -4.68
CA GLN A 132 14.76 3.70 -3.26
C GLN A 132 14.44 5.18 -3.04
N ASP A 133 15.13 6.07 -3.75
CA ASP A 133 14.92 7.52 -3.67
C ASP A 133 13.48 7.95 -3.99
N SER A 134 12.85 7.28 -4.95
CA SER A 134 11.49 7.55 -5.38
C SER A 134 10.47 7.03 -4.38
N ARG A 135 10.75 5.88 -3.75
CA ARG A 135 9.94 5.39 -2.64
C ARG A 135 10.04 6.32 -1.44
N GLU A 136 11.24 6.79 -1.10
CA GLU A 136 11.44 7.75 -0.01
C GLU A 136 10.72 9.08 -0.25
N PHE A 137 10.81 9.60 -1.47
CA PHE A 137 10.02 10.75 -1.91
C PHE A 137 8.52 10.49 -1.72
N ALA A 138 8.01 9.36 -2.22
CA ALA A 138 6.59 9.01 -2.15
C ALA A 138 6.11 8.86 -0.69
N THR A 139 6.86 8.16 0.15
CA THR A 139 6.56 7.99 1.58
C THR A 139 6.50 9.36 2.28
N LYS A 140 7.46 10.24 2.01
CA LYS A 140 7.46 11.60 2.57
C LYS A 140 6.26 12.41 2.10
N LEU A 141 5.99 12.42 0.79
CA LEU A 141 4.87 13.12 0.18
C LEU A 141 3.54 12.68 0.80
N PHE A 142 3.25 11.38 0.77
CA PHE A 142 1.96 10.84 1.23
C PHE A 142 1.79 10.92 2.75
N SER A 143 2.87 10.87 3.53
CA SER A 143 2.76 11.04 4.99
C SER A 143 2.57 12.48 5.45
N GLN A 144 2.95 13.48 4.63
CA GLN A 144 3.01 14.88 5.06
C GLN A 144 2.03 15.80 4.33
N GLN A 145 1.72 15.53 3.06
CA GLN A 145 1.01 16.48 2.20
C GLN A 145 -0.46 16.11 1.92
N ILE A 146 -0.91 14.92 2.35
CA ILE A 146 -2.30 14.48 2.15
C ILE A 146 -3.10 14.63 3.45
N PRO A 147 -4.13 15.49 3.49
CA PRO A 147 -5.05 15.60 4.62
C PRO A 147 -5.75 14.27 4.94
N HIS A 148 -6.04 14.02 6.22
CA HIS A 148 -6.67 12.77 6.66
C HIS A 148 -8.00 12.45 5.96
N GLN A 149 -8.78 13.47 5.61
CA GLN A 149 -10.08 13.34 4.95
C GLN A 149 -9.99 12.95 3.47
N ASP A 150 -8.84 13.18 2.82
CA ASP A 150 -8.65 12.90 1.39
C ASP A 150 -8.32 11.42 1.14
N TRP A 151 -8.10 10.64 2.21
CA TRP A 151 -7.88 9.21 2.13
C TRP A 151 -9.19 8.44 2.08
N THR A 152 -9.32 7.63 1.02
CA THR A 152 -10.47 6.75 0.81
C THR A 152 -10.11 5.29 1.10
N PRO A 153 -11.09 4.43 1.43
CA PRO A 153 -10.85 3.01 1.67
C PRO A 153 -10.18 2.32 0.49
N GLU A 154 -10.61 2.63 -0.73
CA GLU A 154 -10.07 2.04 -1.96
C GLU A 154 -8.57 2.32 -2.10
N VAL A 155 -8.13 3.57 -1.89
CA VAL A 155 -6.72 3.95 -1.94
C VAL A 155 -5.93 3.27 -0.83
N MET A 156 -6.45 3.26 0.40
CA MET A 156 -5.79 2.60 1.54
C MET A 156 -5.60 1.10 1.32
N VAL A 157 -6.65 0.43 0.83
CA VAL A 157 -6.59 -0.99 0.50
C VAL A 157 -5.57 -1.24 -0.60
N SER A 158 -5.51 -0.41 -1.64
CA SER A 158 -4.50 -0.53 -2.69
C SER A 158 -3.05 -0.46 -2.18
N ILE A 159 -2.76 0.35 -1.17
CA ILE A 159 -1.42 0.41 -0.56
C ILE A 159 -1.16 -0.86 0.27
N CYS A 160 -2.15 -1.29 1.05
CA CYS A 160 -2.08 -2.47 1.90
C CYS A 160 -2.02 -3.80 1.11
N ASP A 161 -2.50 -3.84 -0.13
CA ASP A 161 -2.42 -4.98 -1.05
C ASP A 161 -1.04 -5.14 -1.71
N SER A 162 -0.08 -4.27 -1.40
CA SER A 162 1.25 -4.34 -1.96
C SER A 162 1.92 -5.69 -1.69
N THR A 163 2.64 -6.21 -2.69
CA THR A 163 3.53 -7.36 -2.47
C THR A 163 4.76 -7.02 -1.63
N ARG A 164 5.08 -5.73 -1.45
CA ARG A 164 6.25 -5.28 -0.69
C ARG A 164 5.92 -5.06 0.78
N ASP A 165 6.73 -5.64 1.66
CA ASP A 165 6.51 -5.56 3.10
C ASP A 165 6.64 -4.13 3.65
N ASP A 166 7.55 -3.32 3.08
CA ASP A 166 7.75 -1.92 3.46
C ASP A 166 6.55 -1.04 3.11
N VAL A 167 5.97 -1.23 1.92
CA VAL A 167 4.76 -0.51 1.49
C VAL A 167 3.54 -0.94 2.28
N ARG A 168 3.36 -2.25 2.56
CA ARG A 168 2.26 -2.71 3.44
C ARG A 168 2.39 -2.16 4.86
N GLN A 169 3.60 -2.13 5.41
CA GLN A 169 3.83 -1.53 6.72
C GLN A 169 3.45 -0.04 6.72
N PHE A 170 3.87 0.71 5.71
CA PHE A 170 3.46 2.10 5.52
C PHE A 170 1.93 2.25 5.42
N GLY A 171 1.27 1.41 4.62
CA GLY A 171 -0.19 1.39 4.48
C GLY A 171 -0.90 1.15 5.81
N ARG A 172 -0.47 0.15 6.59
CA ARG A 172 -1.03 -0.12 7.93
C ARG A 172 -0.86 1.07 8.88
N ASP A 173 0.31 1.68 8.90
CA ASP A 173 0.57 2.86 9.74
C ASP A 173 -0.30 4.04 9.33
N LEU A 174 -0.52 4.22 8.03
CA LEU A 174 -1.36 5.28 7.49
C LEU A 174 -2.84 5.05 7.83
N VAL A 175 -3.35 3.83 7.63
CA VAL A 175 -4.73 3.44 8.00
C VAL A 175 -5.01 3.73 9.48
N LEU A 176 -4.06 3.42 10.39
CA LEU A 176 -4.23 3.70 11.81
C LEU A 176 -4.31 5.21 12.11
N ARG A 177 -3.55 6.03 11.39
CA ARG A 177 -3.51 7.50 11.57
C ARG A 177 -4.70 8.21 10.96
N THR A 178 -5.26 7.68 9.88
CA THR A 178 -6.34 8.30 9.10
C THR A 178 -7.67 7.57 9.28
N PHE A 179 -7.79 6.73 10.32
CA PHE A 179 -8.94 5.87 10.51
C PHE A 179 -10.25 6.67 10.67
N GLN A 180 -11.27 6.25 9.94
CA GLN A 180 -12.64 6.75 10.08
C GLN A 180 -13.57 5.57 10.35
N GLN A 181 -14.51 5.73 11.29
CA GLN A 181 -15.40 4.65 11.70
C GLN A 181 -16.25 4.11 10.54
N SER A 182 -16.67 4.98 9.61
CA SER A 182 -17.41 4.61 8.39
C SER A 182 -16.67 3.59 7.52
N TYR A 183 -15.35 3.52 7.60
CA TYR A 183 -14.52 2.64 6.77
C TYR A 183 -14.22 1.29 7.41
N GLY A 184 -14.56 1.10 8.69
CA GLY A 184 -14.15 -0.10 9.43
C GLY A 184 -14.73 -1.40 8.87
N GLN A 185 -15.94 -1.37 8.30
CA GLN A 185 -16.52 -2.56 7.66
C GLN A 185 -15.77 -2.94 6.38
N ASP A 186 -15.46 -1.96 5.53
CA ASP A 186 -14.72 -2.19 4.28
C ASP A 186 -13.30 -2.70 4.58
N TYR A 187 -12.63 -2.11 5.58
CA TYR A 187 -11.32 -2.57 6.03
C TYR A 187 -11.33 -3.97 6.61
N LEU A 188 -12.33 -4.31 7.43
CA LEU A 188 -12.44 -5.67 7.94
C LEU A 188 -12.57 -6.67 6.80
N LEU A 189 -13.50 -6.42 5.86
CA LEU A 189 -13.74 -7.31 4.73
C LEU A 189 -12.46 -7.47 3.90
N LYS A 190 -11.92 -6.37 3.36
CA LYS A 190 -10.77 -6.39 2.45
C LYS A 190 -9.50 -6.93 3.09
N PHE A 191 -9.19 -6.54 4.33
CA PHE A 191 -7.95 -7.00 4.98
C PHE A 191 -8.04 -8.45 5.48
N SER A 192 -9.24 -8.94 5.80
CA SER A 192 -9.42 -10.35 6.21
C SER A 192 -9.17 -11.34 5.06
N GLU A 193 -9.44 -10.92 3.82
CA GLU A 193 -9.24 -11.71 2.59
C GLU A 193 -7.78 -11.72 2.11
N HIS A 194 -6.93 -10.83 2.65
CA HIS A 194 -5.56 -10.66 2.18
C HIS A 194 -4.70 -11.92 2.44
N PRO A 195 -3.82 -12.36 1.51
CA PRO A 195 -3.01 -13.57 1.70
C PRO A 195 -1.86 -13.39 2.70
N SER A 196 -1.31 -12.17 2.82
CA SER A 196 -0.17 -11.92 3.70
C SER A 196 -0.52 -12.04 5.19
N GLN A 197 0.42 -12.61 5.93
CA GLN A 197 0.29 -12.84 7.35
C GLN A 197 0.05 -11.55 8.15
N ASP A 198 0.83 -10.50 7.88
CA ASP A 198 0.79 -9.24 8.61
C ASP A 198 -0.55 -8.52 8.44
N MET A 199 -1.11 -8.53 7.22
CA MET A 199 -2.44 -7.97 6.94
C MET A 199 -3.56 -8.74 7.63
N GLN A 200 -3.52 -10.08 7.60
CA GLN A 200 -4.50 -10.88 8.35
C GLN A 200 -4.41 -10.60 9.86
N LEU A 201 -3.20 -10.42 10.44
CA LEU A 201 -3.10 -10.02 11.85
C LEU A 201 -3.67 -8.63 12.08
N PHE A 202 -3.43 -7.70 11.16
CA PHE A 202 -3.91 -6.32 11.22
C PHE A 202 -5.45 -6.23 11.15
N ALA A 203 -6.09 -7.06 10.33
CA ALA A 203 -7.54 -7.12 10.22
C ALA A 203 -8.24 -7.44 11.56
N THR A 204 -7.57 -8.11 12.50
CA THR A 204 -8.16 -8.39 13.84
C THR A 204 -8.49 -7.15 14.65
N ASN A 205 -7.90 -5.98 14.33
CA ASN A 205 -8.24 -4.72 14.98
C ASN A 205 -9.71 -4.30 14.76
N TYR A 206 -10.36 -4.83 13.72
CA TYR A 206 -11.70 -4.41 13.31
C TYR A 206 -12.80 -5.39 13.73
N LEU A 207 -12.46 -6.59 14.21
CA LEU A 207 -13.44 -7.63 14.53
C LEU A 207 -14.46 -7.20 15.58
N GLU A 208 -13.98 -6.71 16.73
CA GLU A 208 -14.80 -6.35 17.88
C GLU A 208 -15.75 -5.18 17.62
N GLN A 209 -15.56 -4.40 16.56
CA GLN A 209 -16.43 -3.24 16.25
C GLN A 209 -17.26 -3.44 14.99
N TYR A 210 -16.75 -4.19 14.00
CA TYR A 210 -17.35 -4.23 12.66
C TYR A 210 -17.87 -5.61 12.25
N ALA A 211 -17.74 -6.63 13.11
CA ALA A 211 -18.37 -7.94 12.93
C ALA A 211 -19.37 -8.34 14.03
N LEU A 212 -19.66 -7.44 14.99
CA LEU A 212 -20.59 -7.75 16.08
C LEU A 212 -22.01 -7.98 15.59
N ASP A 213 -22.72 -8.87 16.28
CA ASP A 213 -24.17 -9.07 16.16
C ASP A 213 -24.62 -9.44 14.73
N ASN A 214 -23.70 -9.98 13.93
CA ASN A 214 -23.94 -10.31 12.52
C ASN A 214 -23.53 -11.75 12.25
N THR A 215 -24.51 -12.66 12.32
CA THR A 215 -24.27 -14.10 12.17
C THR A 215 -23.80 -14.47 10.76
N ASP A 216 -24.32 -13.80 9.73
CA ASP A 216 -23.90 -14.03 8.33
C ASP A 216 -22.43 -13.63 8.14
N ARG A 217 -22.03 -12.47 8.69
CA ARG A 217 -20.64 -12.03 8.66
C ARG A 217 -19.71 -12.93 9.47
N LEU A 218 -20.16 -13.44 10.62
CA LEU A 218 -19.41 -14.43 11.38
C LEU A 218 -19.17 -15.70 10.55
N GLN A 219 -20.18 -16.15 9.79
CA GLN A 219 -20.08 -17.28 8.87
C GLN A 219 -19.07 -17.01 7.75
N ASP A 220 -19.11 -15.83 7.12
CA ASP A 220 -18.19 -15.45 6.05
C ASP A 220 -16.74 -15.37 6.53
N LEU A 221 -16.52 -14.96 7.79
CA LEU A 221 -15.18 -14.83 8.39
C LEU A 221 -14.58 -16.16 8.85
N ILE A 222 -15.29 -17.29 8.78
CA ILE A 222 -14.79 -18.60 9.25
C ILE A 222 -13.39 -18.95 8.68
N PRO A 223 -13.13 -18.87 7.35
CA PRO A 223 -11.83 -19.24 6.81
C PRO A 223 -10.70 -18.37 7.36
N TYR A 224 -10.96 -17.07 7.50
CA TYR A 224 -10.01 -16.10 8.06
C TYR A 224 -9.74 -16.37 9.56
N LEU A 225 -10.77 -16.60 10.37
CA LEU A 225 -10.64 -16.88 11.80
C LEU A 225 -9.86 -18.18 12.05
N ILE A 226 -10.15 -19.22 11.26
CA ILE A 226 -9.40 -20.48 11.27
C ILE A 226 -7.92 -20.25 10.92
N SER A 227 -7.64 -19.49 9.84
CA SER A 227 -6.27 -19.14 9.45
C SER A 227 -5.49 -18.48 10.58
N ILE A 228 -6.10 -17.53 11.31
CA ILE A 228 -5.45 -16.87 12.46
C ILE A 228 -5.16 -17.85 13.60
N LEU A 229 -6.13 -18.69 13.97
CA LEU A 229 -6.01 -19.61 15.10
C LEU A 229 -5.00 -20.74 14.84
N SER A 230 -4.89 -21.20 13.59
CA SER A 230 -3.99 -22.29 13.19
C SER A 230 -2.49 -21.90 13.18
N ARG A 231 -2.15 -20.62 13.32
CA ARG A 231 -0.75 -20.15 13.29
C ARG A 231 0.02 -20.55 14.53
N VAL A 232 1.07 -21.35 14.39
CA VAL A 232 1.91 -21.79 15.52
C VAL A 232 2.94 -20.70 15.87
N ASN A 233 3.08 -20.38 17.16
CA ASN A 233 4.08 -19.44 17.70
C ASN A 233 4.07 -18.01 17.10
N ARG A 234 2.98 -17.58 16.47
CA ARG A 234 2.84 -16.24 15.88
C ARG A 234 1.47 -15.63 16.22
N GLY A 235 1.40 -14.30 16.25
CA GLY A 235 0.12 -13.58 16.31
C GLY A 235 -0.63 -13.69 17.64
N ARG A 236 0.07 -13.79 18.78
CA ARG A 236 -0.55 -13.95 20.12
C ARG A 236 -1.67 -12.94 20.41
N ILE A 237 -1.45 -11.66 20.09
CA ILE A 237 -2.44 -10.58 20.28
C ILE A 237 -3.64 -10.76 19.33
N ALA A 238 -3.38 -11.12 18.07
CA ALA A 238 -4.45 -11.38 17.10
C ALA A 238 -5.33 -12.56 17.54
N LYS A 239 -4.72 -13.66 18.03
CA LYS A 239 -5.47 -14.79 18.60
C LYS A 239 -6.29 -14.40 19.82
N GLN A 240 -5.72 -13.57 20.71
CA GLN A 240 -6.45 -13.02 21.85
C GLN A 240 -7.73 -12.30 21.43
N ARG A 241 -7.64 -11.41 20.43
CA ARG A 241 -8.79 -10.70 19.86
C ARG A 241 -9.79 -11.64 19.20
N VAL A 242 -9.31 -12.63 18.44
CA VAL A 242 -10.18 -13.63 17.82
C VAL A 242 -10.94 -14.43 18.88
N PHE A 243 -10.28 -14.90 19.95
CA PHE A 243 -10.99 -15.60 21.03
C PHE A 243 -12.01 -14.71 21.74
N ALA A 244 -11.64 -13.47 22.05
CA ALA A 244 -12.55 -12.53 22.71
C ALA A 244 -13.80 -12.25 21.84
N PHE A 245 -13.59 -12.05 20.53
CA PHE A 245 -14.66 -11.90 19.55
C PHE A 245 -15.57 -13.14 19.49
N LEU A 246 -14.99 -14.34 19.33
CA LEU A 246 -15.74 -15.59 19.26
C LEU A 246 -16.52 -15.88 20.55
N GLU A 247 -15.90 -15.63 21.70
CA GLU A 247 -16.54 -15.80 23.00
C GLU A 247 -17.76 -14.89 23.12
N SER A 248 -17.61 -13.60 22.79
CA SER A 248 -18.68 -12.61 22.81
C SER A 248 -19.84 -13.03 21.90
N GLU A 249 -19.55 -13.38 20.65
CA GLU A 249 -20.60 -13.78 19.68
C GLU A 249 -21.32 -15.06 20.10
N ALA A 250 -20.61 -16.03 20.67
CA ALA A 250 -21.19 -17.28 21.12
C ALA A 250 -22.22 -17.11 22.25
N GLN A 251 -22.19 -16.02 23.02
CA GLN A 251 -23.17 -15.79 24.10
C GLN A 251 -24.46 -15.12 23.62
N LYS A 252 -24.49 -14.60 22.39
CA LYS A 252 -25.58 -13.73 21.93
C LYS A 252 -26.74 -14.50 21.31
N SER A 253 -26.45 -15.61 20.63
CA SER A 253 -27.47 -16.44 20.01
C SER A 253 -27.02 -17.88 19.85
N GLN A 254 -27.99 -18.80 19.81
CA GLN A 254 -27.72 -20.22 19.54
C GLN A 254 -27.12 -20.43 18.14
N ALA A 255 -27.48 -19.59 17.16
CA ALA A 255 -26.94 -19.67 15.80
C ALA A 255 -25.44 -19.32 15.78
N ALA A 256 -25.06 -18.19 16.38
CA ALA A 256 -23.66 -17.80 16.52
C ALA A 256 -22.86 -18.84 17.34
N ALA A 257 -23.44 -19.34 18.44
CA ALA A 257 -22.81 -20.39 19.26
C ALA A 257 -22.49 -21.66 18.46
N LYS A 258 -23.37 -22.07 17.52
CA LYS A 258 -23.11 -23.23 16.64
C LYS A 258 -21.93 -22.98 15.72
N ILE A 259 -21.82 -21.79 15.14
CA ILE A 259 -20.70 -21.43 14.26
C ILE A 259 -19.39 -21.42 15.05
N VAL A 260 -19.38 -20.79 16.23
CA VAL A 260 -18.19 -20.74 17.10
C VAL A 260 -17.79 -22.16 17.55
N ALA A 261 -18.75 -23.01 17.92
CA ALA A 261 -18.51 -24.40 18.26
C ALA A 261 -17.82 -25.17 17.12
N GLU A 262 -18.25 -24.96 15.86
CA GLU A 262 -17.62 -25.57 14.69
C GLU A 262 -16.16 -25.13 14.52
N ILE A 263 -15.89 -23.82 14.62
CA ILE A 263 -14.54 -23.26 14.53
C ILE A 263 -13.64 -23.88 15.61
N LEU A 264 -14.07 -23.84 16.88
CA LEU A 264 -13.27 -24.33 18.01
C LEU A 264 -13.06 -25.84 17.96
N THR A 265 -14.06 -26.60 17.50
CA THR A 265 -13.94 -28.06 17.33
C THR A 265 -12.81 -28.39 16.38
N ARG A 266 -12.79 -27.76 15.19
CA ARG A 266 -11.73 -27.96 14.20
C ARG A 266 -10.34 -27.58 14.72
N GLN A 267 -10.25 -26.48 15.48
CA GLN A 267 -8.97 -25.97 15.97
C GLN A 267 -8.44 -26.76 17.19
N SER A 268 -9.31 -27.30 18.05
CA SER A 268 -8.94 -27.94 19.32
C SER A 268 -7.90 -29.08 19.20
N ILE A 269 -7.78 -29.67 18.01
CA ILE A 269 -6.84 -30.75 17.68
C ILE A 269 -5.41 -30.22 17.40
N THR A 270 -5.29 -29.00 16.88
CA THR A 270 -4.04 -28.48 16.28
C THR A 270 -3.42 -27.31 17.06
N MET A 271 -4.04 -26.89 18.18
CA MET A 271 -3.64 -25.70 18.94
C MET A 271 -2.51 -25.93 19.95
N ALA A 272 -1.69 -24.89 20.15
CA ALA A 272 -0.75 -24.83 21.25
C ALA A 272 -1.48 -24.84 22.61
N ILE A 273 -0.82 -25.34 23.66
CA ILE A 273 -1.40 -25.55 24.99
C ILE A 273 -2.13 -24.31 25.54
N GLY A 274 -1.54 -23.12 25.39
CA GLY A 274 -2.15 -21.87 25.88
C GLY A 274 -3.43 -21.47 25.15
N ASP A 275 -3.50 -21.73 23.84
CA ASP A 275 -4.70 -21.47 23.04
C ASP A 275 -5.79 -22.51 23.35
N LYS A 276 -5.38 -23.76 23.65
CA LYS A 276 -6.29 -24.87 24.01
C LYS A 276 -7.09 -24.58 25.27
N ALA A 277 -6.46 -24.00 26.30
CA ALA A 277 -7.16 -23.65 27.54
C ALA A 277 -8.32 -22.67 27.30
N ARG A 278 -8.10 -21.64 26.49
CA ARG A 278 -9.15 -20.66 26.11
C ARG A 278 -10.24 -21.28 25.26
N SER A 279 -9.87 -22.12 24.30
CA SER A 279 -10.85 -22.86 23.51
C SER A 279 -11.76 -23.72 24.39
N ILE A 280 -11.20 -24.42 25.37
CA ILE A 280 -11.98 -25.22 26.33
C ILE A 280 -12.91 -24.35 27.17
N ASP A 281 -12.43 -23.20 27.66
CA ASP A 281 -13.25 -22.26 28.45
C ASP A 281 -14.46 -21.74 27.64
N ILE A 282 -14.24 -21.34 26.39
CA ILE A 282 -15.33 -20.90 25.51
C ILE A 282 -16.30 -22.05 25.22
N MET A 283 -15.79 -23.26 24.92
CA MET A 283 -16.65 -24.43 24.69
C MET A 283 -17.46 -24.80 25.94
N LEU A 284 -16.88 -24.67 27.14
CA LEU A 284 -17.61 -24.90 28.40
C LEU A 284 -18.76 -23.90 28.57
N LYS A 285 -18.53 -22.61 28.30
CA LYS A 285 -19.57 -21.57 28.33
C LYS A 285 -20.68 -21.85 27.31
N ILE A 286 -20.33 -22.27 26.09
CA ILE A 286 -21.30 -22.68 25.07
C ILE A 286 -22.12 -23.87 25.56
N HIS A 287 -21.50 -24.90 26.15
CA HIS A 287 -22.21 -26.06 26.66
C HIS A 287 -23.20 -25.71 27.78
N GLN A 288 -22.82 -24.79 28.67
CA GLN A 288 -23.69 -24.33 29.76
C GLN A 288 -24.93 -23.60 29.25
N ASN A 289 -24.79 -22.73 28.24
CA ASN A 289 -25.90 -21.93 27.71
C ASN A 289 -26.70 -22.65 26.62
N TYR A 290 -26.07 -23.57 25.88
CA TYR A 290 -26.67 -24.32 24.79
C TYR A 290 -26.27 -25.81 24.83
N PRO A 291 -26.81 -26.60 25.79
CA PRO A 291 -26.36 -27.98 26.04
C PRO A 291 -26.55 -28.94 24.85
N THR A 292 -27.40 -28.58 23.90
CA THR A 292 -27.68 -29.39 22.70
C THR A 292 -26.65 -29.23 21.58
N ILE A 293 -25.75 -28.25 21.68
CA ILE A 293 -24.69 -28.05 20.68
C ILE A 293 -23.58 -29.09 20.91
N PRO A 294 -23.23 -29.91 19.90
CA PRO A 294 -22.19 -30.92 20.05
C PRO A 294 -20.81 -30.25 20.16
N LEU A 295 -20.02 -30.68 21.14
CA LEU A 295 -18.68 -30.16 21.42
C LEU A 295 -17.71 -31.31 21.76
N PRO A 296 -16.41 -31.19 21.44
CA PRO A 296 -15.40 -32.21 21.71
C PRO A 296 -14.89 -32.16 23.16
N ILE A 297 -15.74 -31.78 24.11
CA ILE A 297 -15.42 -31.74 25.54
C ILE A 297 -16.40 -32.61 26.31
N ASN A 298 -15.91 -33.27 27.37
CA ASN A 298 -16.76 -34.01 28.30
C ASN A 298 -16.74 -33.28 29.65
N VAL A 299 -17.87 -32.68 30.01
CA VAL A 299 -18.03 -31.95 31.28
C VAL A 299 -18.42 -32.95 32.36
N LYS A 300 -17.51 -33.19 33.31
CA LYS A 300 -17.79 -34.03 34.48
C LYS A 300 -18.43 -33.21 35.60
N PRO A 301 -19.44 -33.72 36.30
CA PRO A 301 -19.98 -33.06 37.48
C PRO A 301 -18.89 -32.96 38.56
N VAL A 302 -18.79 -31.80 39.20
CA VAL A 302 -17.87 -31.59 40.32
C VAL A 302 -18.32 -32.49 41.46
N SER A 303 -17.54 -33.53 41.74
CA SER A 303 -17.77 -34.43 42.88
C SER A 303 -17.02 -33.83 44.07
N GLU A 304 -17.74 -33.31 45.08
CA GLU A 304 -17.11 -32.94 46.36
C GLU A 304 -16.50 -34.20 46.97
N VAL A 305 -15.18 -34.35 46.88
CA VAL A 305 -14.46 -35.29 47.74
C VAL A 305 -14.36 -34.60 49.10
N ARG A 306 -15.39 -34.78 49.93
CA ARG A 306 -15.27 -34.48 51.36
C ARG A 306 -14.27 -35.47 51.94
N GLY A 307 -13.03 -35.01 52.11
CA GLY A 307 -12.01 -35.75 52.85
C GLY A 307 -12.53 -36.02 54.26
N VAL A 308 -12.59 -37.30 54.62
CA VAL A 308 -12.80 -37.78 55.99
C VAL A 308 -11.46 -37.77 56.71
#